data_AF-A0A957F1F8-F1
#
_entry.id   AF-A0A957F1F8-F1
#
_cell.length_a   1.000
_cell.length_b   1.000
_cell.length_c   1.000
_cell.angle_alpha   90.00
_cell.angle_beta   90.00
_cell.angle_gamma   90.00
#
_symmetry.space_group_name_H-M   'P 1'
#
loop_
_entity.id
_entity.type
_entity.pdbx_description
1 polymer ?
#
loop_
_entity_poly.entity_id
_entity_poly.type
_entity_poly.pdbx_seq_one_letter_code
_entity_poly.pdbx_strand_id
1 'polypeptide(L)'
;MSLSLPETVHDFMDWPWERIAPYYDELAQRPLTPDTVDQWLKDWTQLTKLIFERSSRLSVAKTLNTADETAEAAFNAFLENIFPPSQAAEQRLRLRLLESGLEPDGMAVPLTKIRADVEMFREENLPLLAAERKLGSEYDKLVGAQTVEWAGQER
;
A
#
# COMPACT_ATOMS: atom_id res chain seq x y z
N MET A 1 -24.99 4.19 5.12
CA MET A 1 -24.53 2.81 5.37
C MET A 1 -23.18 2.90 6.06
N SER A 2 -22.98 2.26 7.21
CA SER A 2 -21.66 2.18 7.82
C SER A 2 -20.79 1.25 6.98
N LEU A 3 -19.81 1.80 6.26
CA LEU A 3 -18.77 1.01 5.63
C LEU A 3 -17.98 0.32 6.75
N SER A 4 -17.87 -1.00 6.72
CA SER A 4 -17.09 -1.78 7.70
C SER A 4 -15.97 -2.51 6.98
N LEU A 5 -14.73 -2.25 7.40
CA LEU A 5 -13.57 -2.96 6.91
C LEU A 5 -13.61 -4.41 7.40
N PRO A 6 -13.07 -5.36 6.62
CA PRO A 6 -12.98 -6.74 7.06
C PRO A 6 -12.09 -6.85 8.31
N GLU A 7 -12.41 -7.81 9.16
CA GLU A 7 -11.62 -8.07 10.38
C GLU A 7 -10.26 -8.69 10.07
N THR A 8 -10.15 -9.39 8.94
CA THR A 8 -8.92 -10.06 8.51
C THR A 8 -8.48 -9.61 7.13
N VAL A 9 -7.17 -9.63 6.89
CA VAL A 9 -6.63 -9.35 5.56
C VAL A 9 -7.00 -10.44 4.55
N HIS A 10 -7.30 -11.67 4.97
CA HIS A 10 -7.65 -12.77 4.06
C HIS A 10 -8.89 -12.42 3.24
N ASP A 11 -9.89 -11.83 3.89
CA ASP A 11 -11.11 -11.35 3.22
C ASP A 11 -10.84 -10.15 2.30
N PHE A 12 -9.74 -9.43 2.52
CA PHE A 12 -9.30 -8.25 1.78
C PHE A 12 -8.37 -8.55 0.59
N MET A 13 -7.72 -9.73 0.58
CA MET A 13 -6.67 -10.09 -0.38
C MET A 13 -7.14 -9.97 -1.84
N ASP A 14 -8.40 -10.32 -2.11
CA ASP A 14 -8.97 -10.36 -3.46
C ASP A 14 -9.84 -9.16 -3.77
N TRP A 15 -9.86 -8.13 -2.91
CA TRP A 15 -10.67 -6.94 -3.17
C TRP A 15 -10.14 -6.18 -4.38
N PRO A 16 -11.00 -5.87 -5.36
CA PRO A 16 -10.65 -4.95 -6.44
C PRO A 16 -10.69 -3.51 -5.92
N TRP A 17 -10.08 -2.57 -6.65
CA TRP A 17 -9.98 -1.19 -6.20
C TRP A 17 -11.36 -0.55 -5.99
N GLU A 18 -12.35 -0.89 -6.80
CA GLU A 18 -13.73 -0.39 -6.73
C GLU A 18 -14.41 -0.72 -5.39
N ARG A 19 -13.96 -1.78 -4.71
CA ARG A 19 -14.43 -2.12 -3.37
C ARG A 19 -13.66 -1.38 -2.28
N ILE A 20 -12.42 -0.97 -2.54
CA ILE A 20 -11.54 -0.27 -1.58
C ILE A 20 -11.77 1.25 -1.62
N ALA A 21 -11.89 1.83 -2.82
CA ALA A 21 -12.01 3.27 -3.05
C ALA A 21 -13.09 3.95 -2.19
N PRO A 22 -14.30 3.36 -2.00
CA PRO A 22 -15.34 3.98 -1.18
C PRO A 22 -14.92 4.25 0.26
N TYR A 23 -14.01 3.45 0.83
CA TYR A 23 -13.50 3.66 2.20
C TYR A 23 -12.57 4.87 2.27
N TYR A 24 -11.72 5.06 1.26
CA TYR A 24 -10.90 6.27 1.14
C TYR A 24 -11.75 7.52 0.86
N ASP A 25 -12.79 7.39 0.04
CA ASP A 25 -13.70 8.50 -0.27
C ASP A 25 -14.52 8.92 0.95
N GLU A 26 -15.00 7.96 1.72
CA GLU A 26 -15.72 8.25 2.97
C GLU A 26 -14.81 8.97 3.97
N LEU A 27 -13.58 8.50 4.21
CA LEU A 27 -12.62 9.20 5.07
C LEU A 27 -12.29 10.61 4.54
N ALA A 28 -12.18 10.78 3.23
CA ALA A 28 -11.89 12.08 2.63
C ALA A 28 -13.07 13.07 2.74
N GLN A 29 -14.30 12.60 2.92
CA GLN A 29 -15.49 13.43 3.05
C GLN A 29 -15.91 13.63 4.52
N ARG A 30 -15.53 12.71 5.42
CA ARG A 30 -15.91 12.74 6.82
C ARG A 30 -15.45 14.03 7.52
N PRO A 31 -16.29 14.67 8.35
CA PRO A 31 -15.87 15.83 9.13
C PRO A 31 -14.63 15.55 9.97
N LEU A 32 -13.62 16.40 9.80
CA LEU A 32 -12.35 16.32 10.53
C LEU A 32 -12.26 17.54 11.46
N THR A 33 -12.52 17.31 12.74
CA THR A 33 -12.54 18.33 13.80
C THR A 33 -11.72 17.83 14.99
N PRO A 34 -11.40 18.69 15.98
CA PRO A 34 -10.69 18.24 17.19
C PRO A 34 -11.37 17.06 17.91
N ASP A 35 -12.70 16.97 17.86
CA ASP A 35 -13.46 15.90 18.52
C ASP A 35 -13.48 14.58 17.72
N THR A 36 -13.24 14.64 16.40
CA THR A 36 -13.34 13.47 15.51
C THR A 36 -12.00 12.95 15.00
N VAL A 37 -10.93 13.74 15.13
CA VAL A 37 -9.60 13.45 14.56
C VAL A 37 -9.03 12.13 15.04
N ASP A 38 -9.19 11.78 16.33
CA ASP A 38 -8.66 10.53 16.87
C ASP A 38 -9.30 9.31 16.21
N GLN A 39 -10.62 9.34 16.00
CA GLN A 39 -11.31 8.23 15.33
C GLN A 39 -10.99 8.21 13.84
N TRP A 40 -10.91 9.39 13.21
CA TRP A 40 -10.53 9.49 11.80
C TRP A 40 -9.13 8.92 11.55
N LEU A 41 -8.15 9.21 12.43
CA LEU A 41 -6.79 8.66 12.36
C LEU A 41 -6.77 7.13 12.58
N LYS A 42 -7.58 6.61 13.51
CA LYS A 42 -7.70 5.16 13.74
C LYS A 42 -8.26 4.44 12.52
N ASP A 43 -9.31 4.98 11.92
CA ASP A 43 -9.95 4.36 10.75
C ASP A 43 -9.05 4.43 9.51
N TRP A 44 -8.35 5.55 9.32
CA TRP A 44 -7.32 5.65 8.29
C TRP A 44 -6.21 4.62 8.54
N THR A 45 -5.72 4.50 9.77
CA THR A 45 -4.71 3.49 10.14
C THR A 45 -5.17 2.07 9.83
N GLN A 46 -6.44 1.74 10.11
CA GLN A 46 -6.99 0.41 9.83
C GLN A 46 -7.00 0.12 8.32
N LEU A 47 -7.41 1.09 7.50
CA LEU A 47 -7.42 0.96 6.04
C LEU A 47 -5.99 0.80 5.48
N THR A 48 -5.06 1.67 5.91
CA THR A 48 -3.66 1.59 5.49
C THR A 48 -3.00 0.28 5.93
N LYS A 49 -3.35 -0.25 7.12
CA LYS A 49 -2.87 -1.55 7.59
C LYS A 49 -3.25 -2.69 6.64
N LEU A 50 -4.50 -2.72 6.16
CA LEU A 50 -4.97 -3.78 5.25
C LEU A 50 -4.25 -3.73 3.90
N ILE A 51 -4.03 -2.53 3.34
CA ILE A 51 -3.26 -2.34 2.11
C ILE A 51 -1.80 -2.78 2.31
N PHE A 52 -1.18 -2.35 3.41
CA PHE A 52 0.20 -2.70 3.73
C PHE A 52 0.35 -4.22 3.91
N GLU A 53 -0.54 -4.85 4.68
CA GLU A 53 -0.48 -6.28 4.94
C GLU A 53 -0.69 -7.11 3.67
N ARG A 54 -1.61 -6.70 2.77
CA ARG A 54 -1.76 -7.31 1.44
C ARG A 54 -0.47 -7.20 0.63
N SER A 55 0.12 -6.00 0.56
CA SER A 55 1.39 -5.79 -0.15
C SER A 55 2.51 -6.67 0.41
N SER A 56 2.67 -6.74 1.73
CA SER A 56 3.70 -7.56 2.37
C SER A 56 3.51 -9.05 2.08
N ARG A 57 2.27 -9.55 2.13
CA ARG A 57 1.98 -10.98 1.85
C ARG A 57 2.28 -11.35 0.41
N LEU A 58 1.88 -10.50 -0.54
CA LEU A 58 2.19 -10.73 -1.96
C LEU A 58 3.71 -10.72 -2.22
N SER A 59 4.42 -9.78 -1.60
CA SER A 59 5.89 -9.72 -1.69
C SER A 59 6.56 -10.96 -1.09
N VAL A 60 6.09 -11.45 0.06
CA VAL A 60 6.60 -12.69 0.68
C VAL A 60 6.32 -13.90 -0.21
N ALA A 61 5.10 -14.05 -0.72
CA ALA A 61 4.74 -15.16 -1.61
C ALA A 61 5.67 -15.19 -2.85
N LYS A 62 5.88 -14.02 -3.45
CA LYS A 62 6.72 -13.86 -4.64
C LYS A 62 8.22 -14.05 -4.37
N THR A 63 8.70 -13.76 -3.17
CA THR A 63 10.13 -13.95 -2.82
C THR A 63 10.44 -15.34 -2.25
N LEU A 64 9.44 -16.04 -1.70
CA LEU A 64 9.59 -17.41 -1.20
C LEU A 64 9.88 -18.41 -2.33
N ASN A 65 9.22 -18.25 -3.47
CA ASN A 65 9.47 -19.02 -4.68
C ASN A 65 9.39 -18.09 -5.90
N THR A 66 10.55 -17.64 -6.38
CA THR A 66 10.63 -16.70 -7.51
C THR A 66 10.24 -17.33 -8.86
N ALA A 67 10.05 -18.65 -8.92
CA ALA A 67 9.50 -19.36 -10.07
C ALA A 67 7.97 -19.54 -10.03
N ASP A 68 7.29 -19.12 -8.95
CA ASP A 68 5.84 -19.18 -8.84
C ASP A 68 5.17 -18.06 -9.67
N GLU A 69 4.73 -18.41 -10.88
CA GLU A 69 4.04 -17.50 -11.79
C GLU A 69 2.71 -16.97 -11.23
N THR A 70 2.04 -17.71 -10.35
CA THR A 70 0.78 -17.27 -9.75
C THR A 70 1.04 -16.17 -8.73
N ALA A 71 2.06 -16.35 -7.89
CA ALA A 71 2.49 -15.33 -6.93
C ALA A 71 3.00 -14.06 -7.64
N GLU A 72 3.77 -14.22 -8.73
CA GLU A 72 4.24 -13.12 -9.57
C GLU A 72 3.05 -12.35 -10.19
N ALA A 73 2.10 -13.06 -10.81
CA ALA A 73 0.92 -12.44 -11.41
C ALA A 73 0.07 -11.68 -10.39
N ALA A 74 -0.13 -12.24 -9.19
CA ALA A 74 -0.89 -11.59 -8.13
C ALA A 74 -0.20 -10.31 -7.62
N PHE A 75 1.13 -10.33 -7.46
CA PHE A 75 1.90 -9.14 -7.08
C PHE A 75 1.85 -8.06 -8.17
N ASN A 76 2.01 -8.45 -9.44
CA ASN A 76 1.94 -7.52 -10.57
C ASN A 76 0.54 -6.91 -10.72
N ALA A 77 -0.53 -7.70 -10.53
CA ALA A 77 -1.90 -7.20 -10.54
C ALA A 77 -2.16 -6.19 -9.41
N PHE A 78 -1.58 -6.40 -8.23
CA PHE A 78 -1.65 -5.41 -7.14
C PHE A 78 -0.90 -4.12 -7.51
N LEU A 79 0.32 -4.23 -8.05
CA LEU A 79 1.12 -3.07 -8.47
C LEU A 79 0.46 -2.24 -9.58
N GLU A 80 -0.39 -2.86 -10.40
CA GLU A 80 -1.06 -2.20 -11.50
C GLU A 80 -2.39 -1.58 -11.09
N ASN A 81 -3.21 -2.33 -10.36
CA ASN A 81 -4.61 -1.97 -10.15
C ASN A 81 -4.90 -1.36 -8.79
N ILE A 82 -4.06 -1.63 -7.78
CA ILE A 82 -4.33 -1.22 -6.39
C ILE A 82 -3.30 -0.20 -5.92
N PHE A 83 -2.01 -0.43 -6.20
CA PHE A 83 -0.94 0.40 -5.67
C PHE A 83 -1.06 1.87 -6.11
N PRO A 84 -1.10 2.24 -7.40
CA PRO A 84 -1.20 3.64 -7.82
C PRO A 84 -2.42 4.37 -7.25
N PRO A 85 -3.67 3.88 -7.40
CA PRO A 85 -4.81 4.62 -6.88
C PRO A 85 -4.84 4.65 -5.34
N SER A 86 -4.32 3.64 -4.64
CA SER A 86 -4.15 3.71 -3.18
C SER A 86 -3.17 4.81 -2.77
N GLN A 87 -2.05 5.00 -3.47
CA GLN A 87 -1.10 6.06 -3.15
C GLN A 87 -1.68 7.46 -3.38
N ALA A 88 -2.45 7.64 -4.46
CA ALA A 88 -3.17 8.89 -4.71
C ALA A 88 -4.21 9.18 -3.62
N ALA A 89 -4.97 8.16 -3.20
CA ALA A 89 -5.95 8.30 -2.13
C ALA A 89 -5.30 8.61 -0.77
N GLU A 90 -4.18 7.94 -0.44
CA GLU A 90 -3.36 8.23 0.75
C GLU A 90 -2.87 9.68 0.74
N GLN A 91 -2.39 10.19 -0.40
CA GLN A 91 -1.96 11.57 -0.54
C GLN A 91 -3.11 12.56 -0.26
N ARG A 92 -4.31 12.28 -0.76
CA ARG A 92 -5.50 13.11 -0.50
C ARG A 92 -5.82 13.16 1.01
N LEU A 93 -5.70 12.04 1.73
CA LEU A 93 -5.93 12.01 3.18
C LEU A 93 -4.82 12.75 3.95
N ARG A 94 -3.55 12.62 3.53
CA ARG A 94 -2.43 13.39 4.11
C ARG A 94 -2.64 14.90 3.97
N LEU A 95 -2.97 15.36 2.76
CA LEU A 95 -3.27 16.77 2.50
C LEU A 95 -4.41 17.27 3.39
N ARG A 96 -5.52 16.52 3.45
CA ARG A 96 -6.66 16.85 4.31
C ARG A 96 -6.28 17.01 5.78
N LEU A 97 -5.45 16.10 6.32
CA LEU A 97 -4.98 16.21 7.70
C LEU A 97 -4.14 17.47 7.90
N LEU A 98 -3.20 17.77 7.00
CA LEU A 98 -2.35 18.96 7.11
C LEU A 98 -3.15 20.27 6.97
N GLU A 99 -4.10 20.32 6.03
CA GLU A 99 -4.99 21.47 5.81
C GLU A 99 -5.92 21.74 6.99
N SER A 100 -6.25 20.71 7.78
CA SER A 100 -7.08 20.86 8.98
C SER A 100 -6.37 21.68 10.08
N GLY A 101 -5.04 21.75 10.05
CA GLY A 101 -4.24 22.39 11.10
C GLY A 101 -4.31 21.68 12.47
N LEU A 102 -4.91 20.50 12.54
CA LEU A 102 -5.03 19.74 13.78
C LEU A 102 -3.69 19.09 14.14
N GLU A 103 -3.30 19.25 15.40
CA GLU A 103 -2.11 18.61 15.97
C GLU A 103 -2.49 17.82 17.24
N PRO A 104 -3.08 16.61 17.09
CA PRO A 104 -3.44 15.79 18.25
C PRO A 104 -2.22 15.43 19.09
N ASP A 105 -2.45 15.15 20.38
CA ASP A 105 -1.37 14.80 21.31
C ASP A 105 -0.55 13.61 20.80
N GLY A 106 0.78 13.75 20.80
CA GLY A 106 1.70 12.73 20.31
C GLY A 106 1.90 12.70 18.79
N MET A 107 1.22 13.55 18.00
CA MET A 107 1.33 13.55 16.54
C MET A 107 2.44 14.43 15.95
N ALA A 108 3.19 15.19 16.76
CA ALA A 108 4.22 16.11 16.26
C ALA A 108 5.25 15.46 15.31
N VAL A 109 5.79 14.30 15.69
CA VAL A 109 6.75 13.56 14.85
C VAL A 109 6.07 12.93 13.63
N PRO A 110 4.96 12.17 13.76
CA PRO A 110 4.19 11.70 12.60
C PRO A 110 3.82 12.79 11.59
N LEU A 111 3.36 13.96 12.05
CA LEU A 111 3.00 15.09 11.17
C LEU A 111 4.22 15.64 10.42
N THR A 112 5.40 15.60 11.02
CA THR A 112 6.65 15.97 10.34
C THR A 112 6.95 15.03 9.18
N LYS A 113 6.78 13.72 9.39
CA LYS A 113 6.90 12.73 8.31
C LYS A 113 5.84 12.95 7.22
N ILE A 114 4.58 13.17 7.61
CA ILE A 114 3.49 13.41 6.66
C ILE A 114 3.75 14.65 5.80
N ARG A 115 4.30 15.73 6.38
CA ARG A 115 4.71 16.92 5.63
C ARG A 115 5.77 16.60 4.57
N ALA A 116 6.79 15.83 4.93
CA ALA A 116 7.82 15.40 3.99
C ALA A 116 7.25 14.49 2.88
N ASP A 117 6.39 13.52 3.23
CA ASP A 117 5.73 12.64 2.28
C ASP A 117 4.90 13.44 1.26
N VAL A 118 4.16 14.46 1.73
CA VAL A 118 3.37 15.35 0.87
C VAL A 118 4.24 16.19 -0.05
N GLU A 119 5.35 16.75 0.45
CA GLU A 119 6.28 17.56 -0.33
C GLU A 119 6.98 16.75 -1.43
N MET A 120 7.31 15.50 -1.15
CA MET A 120 7.96 14.58 -2.09
C MET A 120 7.00 13.97 -3.11
N PHE A 121 5.70 13.94 -2.82
CA PHE A 121 4.71 13.28 -3.67
C PHE A 121 4.61 13.96 -5.05
N ARG A 122 4.65 13.14 -6.10
CA ARG A 122 4.39 13.54 -7.48
C ARG A 122 3.48 12.48 -8.09
N GLU A 123 2.34 12.90 -8.65
CA GLU A 123 1.36 11.96 -9.19
C GLU A 123 1.92 11.19 -10.39
N GLU A 124 2.74 11.87 -11.20
CA GLU A 124 3.48 11.30 -12.33
C GLU A 124 4.45 10.18 -11.92
N ASN A 125 4.88 10.14 -10.65
CA ASN A 125 5.76 9.07 -10.15
C ASN A 125 5.00 7.78 -9.85
N LEU A 126 3.68 7.80 -9.69
CA LEU A 126 2.91 6.59 -9.34
C LEU A 126 3.06 5.45 -10.35
N PRO A 127 2.86 5.67 -11.67
CA PRO A 127 3.13 4.61 -12.65
C PRO A 127 4.61 4.22 -12.71
N LEU A 128 5.53 5.16 -12.47
CA LEU A 128 6.97 4.88 -12.47
C LEU A 128 7.38 3.99 -11.29
N LEU A 129 6.84 4.23 -10.09
CA LEU A 129 7.06 3.41 -8.91
C LEU A 129 6.49 2.00 -9.09
N ALA A 130 5.33 1.86 -9.75
CA ALA A 130 4.79 0.55 -10.09
C ALA A 130 5.72 -0.20 -11.07
N ALA A 131 6.21 0.49 -12.11
CA ALA A 131 7.15 -0.08 -13.07
C ALA A 131 8.50 -0.47 -12.43
N GLU A 132 9.05 0.38 -11.57
CA GLU A 132 10.28 0.09 -10.81
C GLU A 132 10.14 -1.18 -9.98
N ARG A 133 9.02 -1.36 -9.25
CA ARG A 133 8.78 -2.56 -8.46
C ARG A 133 8.58 -3.82 -9.32
N LYS A 134 7.97 -3.69 -10.50
CA LYS A 134 7.90 -4.78 -11.49
C LYS A 134 9.29 -5.18 -11.97
N LEU A 135 10.14 -4.21 -12.33
CA LEU A 135 11.54 -4.45 -12.71
C LEU A 135 12.35 -5.11 -11.58
N GLY A 136 12.15 -4.69 -10.34
CA GLY A 136 12.75 -5.34 -9.17
C GLY A 136 12.31 -6.81 -9.06
N SER A 137 11.04 -7.11 -9.37
CA SER A 137 10.55 -8.48 -9.41
C SER A 137 11.23 -9.33 -10.50
N GLU A 138 11.40 -8.77 -11.69
CA GLU A 138 12.11 -9.43 -12.80
C GLU A 138 13.58 -9.70 -12.45
N TYR A 139 14.24 -8.73 -11.81
CA TYR A 139 15.62 -8.89 -11.33
C TYR A 139 15.74 -10.03 -10.31
N ASP A 140 14.87 -10.06 -9.30
CA ASP A 140 14.86 -11.13 -8.29
C ASP A 140 14.62 -12.51 -8.92
N LYS A 141 13.79 -12.60 -9.96
CA LYS A 141 13.57 -13.84 -10.71
C LYS A 141 14.83 -14.29 -11.42
N LEU A 142 15.53 -13.37 -12.09
CA LEU A 142 16.77 -13.64 -12.79
C LEU A 142 17.88 -14.09 -11.84
N VAL A 143 18.06 -13.41 -10.71
CA VAL A 143 19.09 -13.78 -9.72
C VAL A 143 18.70 -15.05 -8.96
N GLY A 144 17.42 -15.23 -8.62
CA GLY A 144 16.93 -16.44 -7.94
C GLY A 144 16.98 -17.71 -8.80
N ALA A 145 17.05 -17.58 -10.13
CA ALA A 145 17.20 -18.70 -11.05
C ALA A 145 18.68 -19.07 -11.31
N GLN A 146 19.64 -18.35 -10.72
CA GLN A 146 21.05 -18.66 -10.90
C GLN A 146 21.40 -19.97 -10.22
N THR A 147 21.94 -20.90 -11.01
CA THR A 147 22.49 -22.17 -10.54
C THR A 147 23.98 -22.25 -10.85
N VAL A 148 24.68 -23.10 -10.14
CA VAL A 148 26.07 -23.46 -10.43
C VAL A 148 26.20 -24.97 -10.55
N GLU A 149 27.09 -25.42 -11.42
CA GLU A 149 27.46 -26.83 -11.44
C GLU A 149 28.39 -27.11 -10.25
N TRP A 150 27.91 -27.90 -9.29
CA TRP A 150 28.66 -28.30 -8.12
C TRP A 150 28.62 -29.81 -7.93
N ALA A 151 29.80 -30.43 -7.97
CA ALA A 151 29.98 -31.89 -7.89
C ALA A 151 29.13 -32.68 -8.92
N GLY A 152 28.99 -32.15 -10.15
CA GLY A 152 28.25 -32.79 -11.25
C GLY A 152 26.72 -32.70 -11.12
N GLN A 153 26.22 -31.85 -10.21
CA GLN A 153 24.80 -31.53 -10.08
C GLN A 153 24.59 -30.02 -10.19
N GLU A 154 23.51 -29.62 -10.83
CA GLU A 154 23.04 -28.25 -10.83
C GLU A 154 22.46 -27.91 -9.45
N ARG A 155 22.92 -26.81 -8.85
CA ARG A 155 22.64 -26.39 -7.47
C ARG A 155 22.34 -24.90 -7.41
#